data_AF-A0A6G2D633-F1
#
_entry.id   AF-A0A6G2D633-F1
#
_cell.length_a   1.000
_cell.length_b   1.000
_cell.length_c   1.000
_cell.angle_alpha   90.00
_cell.angle_beta   90.00
_cell.angle_gamma   90.00
#
_symmetry.space_group_name_H-M   'P 1'
#
loop_
_entity.id
_entity.type
_entity.pdbx_description
1 polymer ?
#
loop_
_entity_poly.entity_id
_entity_poly.type
_entity_poly.pdbx_seq_one_letter_code
_entity_poly.pdbx_strand_id
1 'polypeptide(L)'
;TISSKMSEAKQKLALEFLKYMTSDNVQKVIFEKVGANPSNENVNVKELSEKSSEATTKILGQAITQVKNAKAVVPTVSDVWGGDVHTAIINALTESAAENV
;
A
#
# COMPACT_ATOMS: atom_id res chain seq x y z
N THR A 1 -12.56 5.77 3.50
CA THR A 1 -13.95 6.09 3.10
C THR A 1 -14.06 7.58 2.83
N ILE A 2 -14.91 7.98 1.90
CA ILE A 2 -15.20 9.41 1.65
C ILE A 2 -16.09 9.93 2.77
N SER A 3 -15.83 11.14 3.26
CA SER A 3 -16.62 11.75 4.32
C SER A 3 -18.11 11.80 3.95
N SER A 4 -18.97 11.38 4.86
CA SER A 4 -20.42 11.46 4.72
C SER A 4 -21.00 12.85 4.98
N LYS A 5 -20.16 13.82 5.38
CA LYS A 5 -20.57 15.19 5.75
C LYS A 5 -20.15 16.21 4.69
N MET A 6 -20.39 15.92 3.41
CA MET A 6 -20.07 16.81 2.29
C MET A 6 -21.30 17.10 1.44
N SER A 7 -21.26 18.18 0.65
CA SER A 7 -22.27 18.38 -0.39
C SER A 7 -22.14 17.33 -1.48
N GLU A 8 -23.24 17.02 -2.17
CA GLU A 8 -23.28 16.02 -3.24
C GLU A 8 -22.23 16.28 -4.33
N ALA A 9 -22.08 17.54 -4.76
CA ALA A 9 -21.08 17.93 -5.75
C ALA A 9 -19.65 17.62 -5.30
N LYS A 10 -19.32 17.88 -4.03
CA LYS A 10 -18.00 17.58 -3.46
C LYS A 10 -17.78 16.08 -3.31
N GLN A 11 -18.82 15.34 -2.91
CA GLN A 11 -18.76 13.89 -2.82
C GLN A 11 -18.54 13.24 -4.19
N LYS A 12 -19.22 13.73 -5.23
CA LYS A 12 -19.01 13.27 -6.61
C LYS A 12 -17.57 13.52 -7.08
N LEU A 13 -17.05 14.73 -6.85
CA LEU A 13 -15.67 15.06 -7.21
C LEU A 13 -14.65 14.19 -6.44
N ALA A 14 -14.90 13.90 -5.16
CA ALA A 14 -14.04 13.00 -4.38
C ALA A 14 -14.04 11.56 -4.93
N LEU A 15 -15.18 11.07 -5.42
CA LEU A 15 -15.28 9.77 -6.10
C LEU A 15 -14.56 9.77 -7.45
N GLU A 16 -14.64 10.87 -8.22
CA GLU A 16 -13.88 11.03 -9.47
C GLU A 16 -12.38 11.02 -9.21
N PHE A 17 -11.92 11.67 -8.13
CA PHE A 17 -10.52 11.63 -7.73
C PHE A 17 -10.08 10.23 -7.29
N LEU A 18 -10.90 9.49 -6.54
CA LEU A 18 -10.61 8.09 -6.21
C LEU A 18 -10.42 7.28 -7.48
N LYS A 19 -11.34 7.41 -8.46
CA LYS A 19 -11.24 6.74 -9.76
C LYS A 19 -9.96 7.12 -10.51
N TYR A 20 -9.58 8.39 -10.49
CA TYR A 20 -8.32 8.85 -11.08
C TYR A 20 -7.11 8.21 -10.41
N MET A 21 -7.05 8.23 -9.07
CA MET A 21 -5.94 7.66 -8.32
C MET A 21 -5.81 6.14 -8.49
N THR A 22 -6.91 5.43 -8.73
CA THR A 22 -6.91 3.98 -9.01
C THR A 22 -6.83 3.63 -10.49
N SER A 23 -6.73 4.63 -11.39
CA SER A 23 -6.64 4.40 -12.83
C SER A 23 -5.32 3.75 -13.25
N ASP A 24 -5.33 2.99 -14.34
CA ASP A 24 -4.16 2.25 -14.85
C ASP A 24 -2.94 3.15 -15.03
N ASN A 25 -3.13 4.35 -15.61
CA ASN A 25 -2.05 5.31 -15.86
C ASN A 25 -1.40 5.80 -14.56
N VAL A 26 -2.21 6.20 -13.58
CA VAL A 26 -1.69 6.68 -12.29
C VAL A 26 -1.02 5.53 -11.54
N GLN A 27 -1.62 4.34 -11.56
CA GLN A 27 -1.08 3.17 -10.87
C GLN A 27 0.24 2.69 -11.48
N LYS A 28 0.44 2.85 -12.80
CA LYS A 28 1.75 2.65 -13.42
C LYS A 28 2.80 3.66 -12.91
N VAL A 29 2.42 4.94 -12.75
CA VAL A 29 3.31 5.96 -12.16
C VAL A 29 3.64 5.63 -10.70
N ILE A 30 2.67 5.13 -9.93
CA ILE A 30 2.90 4.66 -8.54
C ILE A 30 3.98 3.56 -8.51
N PHE A 31 3.94 2.62 -9.44
CA PHE A 31 4.96 1.57 -9.50
C PHE A 31 6.33 2.09 -9.96
N GLU A 32 6.38 2.76 -11.12
CA GLU A 32 7.65 3.09 -11.79
C GLU A 32 8.37 4.30 -11.21
N LYS A 33 7.63 5.26 -10.63
CA LYS A 33 8.20 6.55 -10.17
C LYS A 33 8.10 6.73 -8.66
N VAL A 34 7.00 6.30 -8.04
CA VAL A 34 6.88 6.35 -6.58
C VAL A 34 7.60 5.16 -5.93
N GLY A 35 7.76 4.05 -6.64
CA GLY A 35 8.45 2.87 -6.13
C GLY A 35 7.61 2.08 -5.11
N ALA A 36 6.30 2.04 -5.30
CA ALA A 36 5.37 1.34 -4.42
C ALA A 36 4.58 0.26 -5.18
N ASN A 37 4.05 -0.72 -4.44
CA ASN A 37 3.14 -1.73 -5.02
C ASN A 37 1.81 -1.07 -5.41
N PRO A 38 1.41 -1.09 -6.70
CA PRO A 38 0.12 -0.53 -7.12
C PRO A 38 -1.05 -1.32 -6.52
N SER A 39 -2.15 -0.63 -6.24
CA SER A 39 -3.39 -1.27 -5.77
C SER A 39 -4.21 -1.87 -6.90
N ASN A 40 -3.99 -1.42 -8.14
CA ASN A 40 -4.70 -1.91 -9.31
C ASN A 40 -4.01 -3.15 -9.90
N GLU A 41 -4.73 -4.26 -9.89
CA GLU A 41 -4.24 -5.58 -10.34
C GLU A 41 -3.99 -5.65 -11.86
N ASN A 42 -4.54 -4.73 -12.66
CA ASN A 42 -4.27 -4.65 -14.08
C ASN A 42 -2.82 -4.21 -14.38
N VAL A 43 -2.13 -3.59 -13.40
CA VAL A 43 -0.73 -3.20 -13.56
C VAL A 43 0.15 -4.43 -13.38
N ASN A 44 0.71 -4.93 -14.50
CA ASN A 44 1.59 -6.09 -14.50
C ASN A 44 2.99 -5.75 -13.92
N VAL A 45 3.08 -5.75 -12.59
CA VAL A 45 4.32 -5.48 -11.84
C VAL A 45 5.50 -6.34 -12.31
N LYS A 46 5.26 -7.63 -12.59
CA LYS A 46 6.32 -8.56 -13.02
C LYS A 46 6.93 -8.12 -14.35
N GLU A 47 6.08 -7.89 -15.35
CA GLU A 47 6.51 -7.44 -16.67
C GLU A 47 7.20 -6.07 -16.63
N LEU A 48 6.66 -5.12 -15.86
CA LEU A 48 7.26 -3.80 -15.71
C LEU A 48 8.64 -3.89 -15.04
N SER A 49 8.82 -4.79 -14.07
CA SER A 49 10.11 -5.02 -13.42
C SER A 49 11.13 -5.66 -14.35
N GLU A 50 10.72 -6.64 -15.14
CA GLU A 50 11.59 -7.34 -16.10
C GLU A 50 12.09 -6.42 -17.22
N LYS A 51 11.24 -5.50 -17.67
CA LYS A 51 11.56 -4.52 -18.73
C LYS A 51 12.30 -3.29 -18.21
N SER A 52 12.37 -3.08 -16.90
CA SER A 52 12.99 -1.89 -16.32
C SER A 52 14.52 -2.00 -16.25
N SER A 53 15.20 -0.93 -16.63
CA SER A 53 16.64 -0.73 -16.37
C SER A 53 16.92 -0.25 -14.94
N GLU A 54 15.90 0.22 -14.21
CA GLU A 54 16.05 0.83 -12.90
C GLU A 54 16.22 -0.23 -11.81
N ALA A 55 17.32 -0.16 -11.06
CA ALA A 55 17.60 -1.11 -9.98
C ALA A 55 16.47 -1.13 -8.93
N THR A 56 15.94 0.04 -8.57
CA THR A 56 14.81 0.19 -7.63
C THR A 56 13.58 -0.58 -8.08
N THR A 57 13.18 -0.47 -9.35
CA THR A 57 12.00 -1.16 -9.89
C THR A 57 12.21 -2.67 -9.90
N LYS A 58 13.43 -3.14 -10.20
CA LYS A 58 13.75 -4.57 -10.20
C LYS A 58 13.65 -5.19 -8.81
N ILE A 59 14.25 -4.55 -7.79
CA ILE A 59 14.18 -5.06 -6.40
C ILE A 59 12.75 -4.93 -5.84
N LEU A 60 12.01 -3.89 -6.22
CA LEU A 60 10.60 -3.72 -5.84
C LEU A 60 9.75 -4.87 -6.39
N GLY A 61 9.90 -5.22 -7.67
CA GLY A 61 9.22 -6.36 -8.27
C GLY A 61 9.54 -7.69 -7.59
N GLN A 62 10.80 -7.89 -7.20
CA GLN A 62 11.23 -9.07 -6.44
C GLN A 62 10.56 -9.12 -5.06
N ALA A 63 10.56 -8.03 -4.31
CA ALA A 63 9.93 -7.96 -2.99
C ALA A 63 8.41 -8.24 -3.07
N ILE A 64 7.71 -7.65 -4.04
CA ILE A 64 6.27 -7.90 -4.27
C ILE A 64 6.03 -9.38 -4.61
N THR A 65 6.88 -9.97 -5.45
CA THR A 65 6.79 -11.38 -5.83
C THR A 65 6.98 -12.32 -4.64
N GLN A 66 7.91 -12.00 -3.72
CA GLN A 66 8.13 -12.80 -2.51
C GLN A 66 6.88 -12.84 -1.63
N VAL A 67 6.24 -11.68 -1.40
CA VAL A 67 5.01 -11.60 -0.59
C VAL A 67 3.85 -12.35 -1.26
N LYS A 68 3.66 -12.18 -2.58
CA LYS A 68 2.60 -12.88 -3.33
C LYS A 68 2.75 -14.41 -3.33
N ASN A 69 3.96 -14.93 -3.15
CA ASN A 69 4.26 -16.36 -3.12
C ASN A 69 4.55 -16.90 -1.70
N ALA A 70 4.30 -16.10 -0.66
CA ALA A 70 4.49 -16.55 0.71
C ALA A 70 3.48 -17.67 1.07
N LYS A 71 3.88 -18.60 1.95
CA LYS A 71 3.00 -19.70 2.41
C LYS A 71 1.76 -19.20 3.15
N ALA A 72 1.90 -18.07 3.84
CA ALA A 72 0.83 -17.38 4.55
C ALA A 72 1.04 -15.88 4.43
N VAL A 73 -0.05 -15.15 4.20
CA VAL A 73 -0.08 -13.68 4.21
C VAL A 73 -1.17 -13.27 5.19
N VAL A 74 -0.83 -12.38 6.11
CA VAL A 74 -1.74 -11.90 7.16
C VAL A 74 -1.98 -10.40 7.00
N PRO A 75 -3.18 -9.88 7.31
CA PRO A 75 -3.44 -8.44 7.31
C PRO A 75 -2.67 -7.76 8.45
N THR A 76 -2.52 -6.44 8.35
CA THR A 76 -1.91 -5.67 9.44
C THR A 76 -2.86 -5.59 10.65
N VAL A 77 -2.30 -5.53 11.86
CA VAL A 77 -3.08 -5.33 13.09
C VAL A 77 -3.97 -4.08 12.99
N SER A 78 -3.47 -3.00 12.38
CA SER A 78 -4.23 -1.76 12.23
C SER A 78 -5.49 -1.97 11.39
N ASP A 79 -5.40 -2.76 10.31
CA ASP A 79 -6.54 -3.00 9.42
C ASP A 79 -7.63 -3.87 10.05
N VAL A 80 -7.26 -4.84 10.89
CA VAL A 80 -8.21 -5.82 11.44
C VAL A 80 -8.63 -5.53 12.89
N TRP A 81 -7.76 -4.91 13.70
CA TRP A 81 -8.00 -4.63 15.12
C TRP A 81 -8.01 -3.13 15.45
N GLY A 82 -7.68 -2.26 14.48
CA GLY A 82 -7.75 -0.81 14.62
C GLY A 82 -6.47 -0.15 15.12
N GLY A 83 -6.41 1.17 14.91
CA GLY A 83 -5.24 2.00 15.22
C GLY A 83 -4.86 1.99 16.71
N ASP A 84 -5.85 2.00 17.62
CA ASP A 84 -5.59 2.00 19.05
C ASP A 84 -4.86 0.74 19.52
N VAL A 85 -5.30 -0.44 19.04
CA VAL A 85 -4.66 -1.72 19.34
C VAL A 85 -3.25 -1.78 18.72
N HIS A 86 -3.11 -1.30 17.48
CA HIS A 86 -1.82 -1.21 16.81
C HIS A 86 -0.81 -0.38 17.60
N THR A 87 -1.19 0.84 18.02
CA THR A 87 -0.32 1.74 18.79
C THR A 87 0.01 1.17 20.17
N ALA A 88 -0.97 0.58 20.87
CA ALA A 88 -0.73 -0.04 22.17
C ALA A 88 0.30 -1.17 22.09
N ILE A 89 0.21 -2.03 21.05
CA ILE A 89 1.17 -3.12 20.84
C ILE A 89 2.57 -2.57 20.52
N ILE A 90 2.69 -1.54 19.66
CA ILE A 90 4.00 -0.93 19.35
C ILE A 90 4.66 -0.36 20.61
N ASN A 91 3.90 0.36 21.44
CA ASN A 91 4.43 0.96 22.66
C ASN A 91 4.90 -0.13 23.63
N ALA A 92 4.08 -1.15 23.88
CA ALA A 92 4.45 -2.26 24.76
C ALA A 92 5.73 -2.99 24.29
N LEU A 93 5.88 -3.23 22.98
CA LEU A 93 7.09 -3.85 22.43
C LEU A 93 8.33 -2.93 22.55
N THR A 94 8.14 -1.62 22.38
CA THR A 94 9.22 -0.63 22.49
C THR A 94 9.69 -0.47 23.93
N GLU A 95 8.76 -0.39 24.88
CA GLU A 95 9.03 -0.34 26.32
C GLU A 95 9.76 -1.61 26.79
N SER A 96 9.26 -2.78 26.39
CA SER A 96 9.90 -4.08 26.71
C SER A 96 11.32 -4.19 26.18
N ALA A 97 11.61 -3.60 25.02
CA ALA A 97 12.96 -3.60 24.46
C ALA A 97 13.90 -2.63 25.19
N ALA A 98 13.37 -1.53 25.74
CA ALA A 98 14.14 -0.55 26.49
C ALA A 98 14.43 -0.96 27.93
N GLU A 99 13.54 -1.72 28.58
CA GLU A 99 13.72 -2.20 29.96
C GLU A 99 14.81 -3.29 30.11
N ASN A 100 15.25 -3.90 29.02
CA ASN A 100 16.29 -4.95 29.00
C ASN A 100 17.70 -4.39 28.67
N VAL A 101 17.90 -3.08 28.78
CA VAL A 101 19.18 -2.36 28.62
C VAL A 101 19.49 -1.58 29.89
#